data_AF-A0A3B1BN50-F1
#
_entry.id   AF-A0A3B1BN50-F1
#
_cell.length_a   1.000
_cell.length_b   1.000
_cell.length_c   1.000
_cell.angle_alpha   90.00
_cell.angle_beta   90.00
_cell.angle_gamma   90.00
#
_symmetry.space_group_name_H-M   'P 1'
#
loop_
_entity.id
_entity.type
_entity.pdbx_description
1 polymer ?
#
loop_
_entity_poly.entity_id
_entity_poly.type
_entity_poly.pdbx_seq_one_letter_code
_entity_poly.pdbx_strand_id
1 'polypeptide(L)' 'MRRVVVTGMGIVSSIGNNIDQVLDSLLNARPGIKTAEDYVKYNFRCQVHGAPDLDPFAVLDRRTTRFMGQ' A
#
# COMPACT_ATOMS: atom_id res chain seq x y z
N MET A 1 -28.69 23.71 -7.24
CA MET A 1 -27.72 22.75 -6.65
C MET A 1 -26.32 23.04 -7.22
N ARG A 2 -25.25 22.90 -6.41
CA ARG A 2 -23.87 23.09 -6.89
C ARG A 2 -23.29 21.75 -7.36
N ARG A 3 -22.54 21.77 -8.46
CA ARG A 3 -21.79 20.60 -8.94
C ARG A 3 -20.50 20.45 -8.12
N VAL A 4 -20.09 19.21 -7.88
CA VAL A 4 -18.85 18.85 -7.18
C VAL A 4 -18.05 17.90 -8.07
N VAL A 5 -16.72 18.03 -8.08
CA VAL A 5 -15.79 17.22 -8.88
C VAL A 5 -14.59 16.78 -8.05
N VAL A 6 -13.90 15.73 -8.50
CA VAL A 6 -12.63 15.29 -7.93
C VAL A 6 -11.48 16.05 -8.61
N THR A 7 -10.59 16.65 -7.82
CA THR A 7 -9.45 17.45 -8.32
C THR A 7 -8.09 16.84 -7.99
N GLY A 8 -8.04 15.75 -7.22
CA GLY A 8 -6.80 15.09 -6.84
C GLY A 8 -7.07 13.70 -6.28
N MET A 9 -6.05 12.83 -6.39
CA MET A 9 -6.05 11.46 -5.90
C MET A 9 -4.71 11.16 -5.22
N GLY A 10 -4.70 10.18 -4.32
CA GLY A 10 -3.49 9.67 -3.67
C GLY A 10 -3.74 8.25 -3.18
N ILE A 11 -2.75 7.36 -3.33
CA ILE A 11 -2.89 5.94 -3.02
C ILE A 11 -1.54 5.33 -2.61
N VAL A 12 -1.60 4.44 -1.61
CA VAL A 12 -0.56 3.46 -1.28
C VAL A 12 -1.25 2.10 -1.27
N SER A 13 -0.74 1.17 -2.08
CA SER A 13 -1.36 -0.13 -2.34
C SER A 13 -0.30 -1.21 -2.51
N SER A 14 -0.70 -2.47 -2.39
CA SER A 14 0.16 -3.63 -2.64
C SER A 14 0.67 -3.74 -4.09
N ILE A 15 0.05 -3.00 -5.01
CA ILE A 15 0.44 -2.94 -6.43
C ILE A 15 1.12 -1.61 -6.82
N GLY A 16 1.41 -0.73 -5.86
CA GLY A 16 2.09 0.53 -6.13
C GLY A 16 1.94 1.57 -5.02
N ASN A 17 2.97 2.39 -4.85
CA ASN A 17 3.06 3.43 -3.82
C ASN A 17 2.58 4.82 -4.30
N ASN A 18 2.12 4.92 -5.55
CA ASN A 18 1.56 6.12 -6.15
C ASN A 18 0.66 5.77 -7.34
N ILE A 19 0.03 6.78 -7.94
CA ILE A 19 -0.93 6.62 -9.04
C ILE A 19 -0.28 5.96 -10.25
N ASP A 20 0.93 6.37 -10.64
CA ASP A 20 1.60 5.87 -11.85
C ASP A 20 1.95 4.39 -11.72
N GLN A 21 2.45 3.97 -10.56
CA GLN A 21 2.75 2.56 -10.27
C GLN A 21 1.48 1.71 -10.24
N VAL A 22 0.42 2.20 -9.61
CA VAL A 22 -0.86 1.49 -9.58
C VAL A 22 -1.44 1.35 -10.99
N LEU A 23 -1.38 2.42 -11.80
CA LEU A 23 -1.84 2.39 -13.19
C LEU A 23 -1.06 1.35 -14.01
N ASP A 24 0.27 1.35 -13.91
CA ASP A 24 1.13 0.39 -14.60
C ASP A 24 0.81 -1.06 -14.20
N SER A 25 0.62 -1.32 -12.90
CA SER A 25 0.24 -2.65 -12.42
C SER A 25 -1.13 -3.09 -12.91
N LEU A 26 -2.10 -2.18 -12.95
CA LEU A 26 -3.45 -2.48 -13.47
C LEU A 26 -3.43 -2.78 -14.97
N LEU A 27 -2.69 -2.01 -15.77
CA LEU A 27 -2.57 -2.20 -17.21
C LEU A 27 -1.86 -3.51 -17.55
N ASN A 28 -0.84 -3.88 -16.78
CA ASN A 28 -0.01 -5.06 -17.02
C ASN A 28 -0.41 -6.28 -16.19
N ALA A 29 -1.55 -6.23 -15.47
CA ALA A 29 -2.03 -7.30 -14.61
C ALA A 29 -0.98 -7.84 -13.62
N ARG A 30 -0.16 -6.95 -13.03
CA ARG A 30 0.88 -7.35 -12.07
C ARG A 30 0.27 -7.56 -10.68
N PRO A 31 0.38 -8.77 -10.09
CA PRO A 31 -0.19 -9.04 -8.78
C PRO A 31 0.64 -8.39 -7.68
N GLY A 32 -0.01 -7.85 -6.66
CA GLY A 32 0.62 -7.30 -5.46
C GLY A 32 0.75 -8.32 -4.32
N ILE A 33 0.47 -9.61 -4.59
CA ILE A 33 0.46 -10.66 -3.57
C ILE A 33 1.80 -11.39 -3.56
N LYS A 34 2.39 -11.50 -2.37
CA LYS A 34 3.67 -12.17 -2.12
C LYS A 34 3.58 -13.11 -0.92
N THR A 35 4.58 -13.98 -0.77
CA THR A 35 4.73 -14.83 0.41
C THR A 35 4.96 -13.96 1.65
N ALA A 36 4.21 -14.22 2.71
CA ALA A 36 4.36 -13.56 4.00
C ALA A 36 5.26 -14.41 4.90
N GLU A 37 6.56 -14.10 4.95
CA GLU A 37 7.56 -14.90 5.68
C GLU A 37 7.19 -15.11 7.16
N ASP A 38 6.63 -14.09 7.81
CA ASP A 38 6.14 -14.20 9.18
C ASP A 38 5.01 -15.23 9.32
N TYR A 39 4.07 -15.29 8.36
CA TYR A 39 2.96 -16.23 8.42
C TYR A 39 3.45 -17.67 8.24
N VAL A 40 4.45 -17.86 7.38
CA VAL A 40 5.15 -19.15 7.23
C VAL A 40 5.84 -19.53 8.53
N LYS A 41 6.60 -18.62 9.13
CA LYS A 41 7.32 -18.83 10.39
C LYS A 41 6.39 -19.24 11.54
N TYR A 42 5.20 -18.64 11.62
CA TYR A 42 4.20 -18.97 12.63
C TYR A 42 3.29 -20.15 12.26
N ASN A 43 3.57 -20.84 11.14
CA ASN A 43 2.81 -21.98 10.64
C ASN A 43 1.31 -21.68 10.46
N PHE A 44 1.00 -20.51 9.91
CA PHE A 44 -0.38 -20.15 9.60
C PHE A 44 -0.89 -20.93 8.38
N ARG A 45 -2.20 -21.14 8.33
CA ARG A 45 -2.86 -21.77 7.17
C ARG A 45 -2.73 -20.92 5.91
N CYS A 46 -2.87 -19.60 6.04
CA CYS A 46 -2.62 -18.64 4.97
C CYS A 46 -1.18 -18.13 5.09
N GLN A 47 -0.42 -18.17 4.01
CA GLN A 47 1.02 -17.85 3.98
C GLN A 47 1.35 -16.75 2.97
N VAL A 48 0.34 -16.02 2.49
CA VAL A 48 0.47 -14.96 1.47
C VAL A 48 -0.25 -13.69 1.93
N HIS A 49 0.21 -12.54 1.45
CA HIS A 49 -0.42 -11.24 1.71
C HIS A 49 -0.14 -10.24 0.59
N GLY A 50 -0.87 -9.12 0.58
CA GLY A 50 -0.55 -7.95 -0.24
C GLY A 50 -0.07 -6.80 0.63
N ALA A 51 1.18 -6.85 1.08
CA ALA A 51 1.77 -5.77 1.87
C ALA A 51 2.30 -4.65 0.96
N PRO A 52 1.91 -3.38 1.20
CA PRO A 52 2.58 -2.24 0.59
C PRO A 52 4.07 -2.19 0.96
N ASP A 53 4.90 -1.63 0.08
CA ASP A 53 6.36 -1.58 0.27
C ASP A 53 6.86 -0.26 0.88
N LEU A 54 5.97 0.73 1.07
CA LEU A 54 6.32 2.04 1.62
C LEU A 54 6.34 2.02 3.15
N ASP A 55 7.47 2.44 3.74
CA ASP A 55 7.57 2.72 5.18
C ASP A 55 7.18 4.18 5.46
N PRO A 56 6.00 4.46 6.07
CA PRO A 56 5.57 5.82 6.36
C PRO A 56 6.49 6.52 7.37
N PHE A 57 7.22 5.79 8.22
CA PHE A 57 8.14 6.36 9.20
C PHE A 57 9.48 6.80 8.59
N ALA A 58 9.80 6.33 7.38
CA ALA A 58 10.98 6.77 6.63
C ALA A 58 10.73 8.05 5.81
N VAL A 59 9.49 8.31 5.38
CA VAL A 59 9.13 9.46 4.53
C VAL A 59 8.44 10.61 5.25
N LEU A 60 7.85 10.39 6.43
CA LEU A 60 7.17 11.43 7.20
C LEU A 60 8.00 11.87 8.41
N ASP A 61 7.83 13.14 8.79
CA ASP A 61 8.48 13.67 10.00
C ASP A 61 7.99 12.96 11.27
N ARG A 62 8.91 12.83 12.24
CA ARG A 62 8.66 12.16 13.53
C ARG A 62 7.49 12.77 14.31
N ARG A 63 7.25 14.08 14.21
CA ARG A 63 6.13 14.73 14.89
C ARG A 63 4.79 14.31 14.30
N THR A 64 4.75 14.04 13.00
CA THR A 64 3.55 13.56 12.29
C THR A 64 3.27 12.10 12.64
N THR A 65 4.31 11.27 12.65
CA THR A 65 4.15 9.81 12.83
C THR A 65 3.92 9.37 14.29
N ARG A 66 4.11 10.25 15.28
CA ARG A 66 3.98 9.92 16.72
C ARG A 66 2.64 9.33 17.16
N PHE A 67 1.59 9.52 16.37
CA PHE A 67 0.24 9.01 16.66
C PHE A 67 -0.25 7.99 15.61
N MET A 68 0.63 7.55 14.70
CA MET A 68 0.31 6.55 13.67
C MET A 68 0.66 5.15 14.17
N GLY A 69 -0.10 4.14 13.73
CA GLY A 69 0.21 2.74 13.96
C GLY A 69 1.42 2.28 13.14
N GLN A 70 2.19 1.34 13.70
CA GLN A 70 3.28 0.67 13.03
C GLN A 70 2.87 -0.75 12.64
#